data_AF-A0A6B2SJ74-F1
#
_entry.id   AF-A0A6B2SJ74-F1
#
_cell.length_a   1.000
_cell.length_b   1.000
_cell.length_c   1.000
_cell.angle_alpha   90.00
_cell.angle_beta   90.00
_cell.angle_gamma   90.00
#
_symmetry.space_group_name_H-M   'P 1'
#
loop_
_entity.id
_entity.type
_entity.pdbx_description
1 polymer ?
#
loop_
_entity_poly.entity_id
_entity_poly.type
_entity_poly.pdbx_seq_one_letter_code
_entity_poly.pdbx_strand_id
1 'polypeptide(L)'
;MRTTRALAVAAAAVGAVGLAAPAASAWADPTNIVAMPSVIPRGGHLTVTVDGTSCQTPGSKITSPAFPDTNLHQISGGSTASGTAVIHKHARPGAYDITAHCGGKTLTRPAAFTVIHGG
;
A
#
# COMPACT_ATOMS: atom_id res chain seq x y z
N MET A 1 11.21 76.60 -5.64
CA MET A 1 10.44 75.46 -5.08
C MET A 1 11.20 74.20 -5.44
N ARG A 2 11.65 73.44 -4.44
CA ARG A 2 12.28 72.12 -4.56
C ARG A 2 11.18 71.07 -4.69
N THR A 3 11.34 70.06 -5.55
CA THR A 3 10.81 68.69 -5.36
C THR A 3 11.32 67.80 -6.53
N THR A 4 12.40 67.03 -6.33
CA THR A 4 12.43 65.56 -6.02
C THR A 4 12.00 64.66 -7.19
N ARG A 5 12.93 63.89 -7.80
CA ARG A 5 13.23 62.44 -7.60
C ARG A 5 12.06 61.54 -8.06
N ALA A 6 12.19 60.44 -8.81
CA ALA A 6 13.25 59.43 -8.84
C ALA A 6 13.12 58.53 -10.09
N LEU A 7 14.23 57.88 -10.46
CA LEU A 7 14.26 56.69 -11.30
C LEU A 7 13.47 55.55 -10.65
N ALA A 8 12.69 54.82 -11.43
CA ALA A 8 12.25 53.47 -11.09
C ALA A 8 12.24 52.61 -12.36
N VAL A 9 13.35 51.91 -12.55
CA VAL A 9 13.53 50.85 -13.55
C VAL A 9 12.66 49.67 -13.11
N ALA A 10 11.59 49.38 -13.85
CA ALA A 10 10.74 48.23 -13.59
C ALA A 10 11.49 46.94 -14.01
N ALA A 11 11.97 46.19 -13.01
CA ALA A 11 12.50 44.85 -13.21
C ALA A 11 11.34 43.91 -13.55
N ALA A 12 11.28 43.43 -14.79
CA ALA A 12 10.39 42.34 -15.17
C ALA A 12 10.93 41.03 -14.58
N ALA A 13 10.28 40.55 -13.53
CA ALA A 13 10.57 39.26 -12.93
C ALA A 13 10.19 38.13 -13.90
N VAL A 14 11.17 37.36 -14.35
CA VAL A 14 10.95 36.11 -15.10
C VAL A 14 10.51 35.06 -14.09
N GLY A 15 9.20 34.79 -14.05
CA GLY A 15 8.64 33.67 -13.30
C GLY A 15 9.06 32.37 -13.98
N ALA A 16 10.12 31.73 -13.50
CA ALA A 16 10.39 30.34 -13.80
C ALA A 16 9.28 29.51 -13.13
N VAL A 17 8.24 29.17 -13.91
CA VAL A 17 7.28 28.13 -13.53
C VAL A 17 8.04 26.81 -13.59
N GLY A 18 8.70 26.49 -12.49
CA GLY A 18 9.27 25.17 -12.27
C GLY A 18 8.13 24.16 -12.33
N LEU A 19 8.20 23.28 -13.32
CA LEU A 19 7.33 22.13 -13.51
C LEU A 19 7.45 21.22 -12.29
N ALA A 20 6.69 21.50 -11.23
CA ALA A 20 6.37 20.52 -10.21
C ALA A 20 5.29 19.60 -10.79
N ALA A 21 5.62 18.86 -11.84
CA ALA A 21 4.87 17.66 -12.14
C ALA A 21 5.10 16.74 -10.93
N PRO A 22 4.06 16.34 -10.17
CA PRO A 22 4.25 15.25 -9.26
C PRO A 22 4.74 14.11 -10.14
N ALA A 23 5.96 13.63 -9.87
CA ALA A 23 6.34 12.30 -10.29
C ALA A 23 5.35 11.38 -9.56
N ALA A 24 4.17 11.20 -10.16
CA ALA A 24 3.37 10.03 -9.96
C ALA A 24 4.27 8.92 -10.48
N SER A 25 5.15 8.44 -9.61
CA SER A 25 5.82 7.17 -9.76
C SER A 25 4.74 6.25 -10.29
N ALA A 26 4.89 5.77 -11.51
CA ALA A 26 3.94 4.89 -12.18
C ALA A 26 3.99 3.51 -11.50
N TRP A 27 3.77 3.51 -10.20
CA TRP A 27 3.57 2.33 -9.40
C TRP A 27 2.12 1.94 -9.64
N ALA A 28 1.96 0.80 -10.30
CA ALA A 28 0.66 0.23 -10.52
C ALA A 28 -0.04 0.06 -9.17
N ASP A 29 -1.28 0.51 -9.12
CA ASP A 29 -2.17 0.29 -8.00
C ASP A 29 -2.24 -1.21 -7.66
N PRO A 30 -2.41 -1.54 -6.37
CA PRO A 30 -2.80 -2.89 -6.02
C PRO A 30 -4.13 -3.21 -6.71
N THR A 31 -4.15 -4.25 -7.55
CA THR A 31 -5.34 -4.63 -8.35
C THR A 31 -6.04 -5.86 -7.82
N ASN A 32 -5.28 -6.77 -7.18
CA ASN A 32 -5.81 -8.05 -6.72
C ASN A 32 -5.02 -8.54 -5.48
N ILE A 33 -5.71 -9.25 -4.59
CA ILE A 33 -5.15 -9.83 -3.35
C ILE A 33 -5.57 -11.28 -3.28
N VAL A 34 -4.68 -12.24 -3.50
CA VAL A 34 -4.99 -13.66 -3.37
C VAL A 34 -4.51 -14.17 -2.01
N ALA A 35 -5.42 -14.75 -1.23
CA ALA A 35 -5.09 -15.40 0.02
C ALA A 35 -5.28 -16.92 -0.12
N MET A 36 -4.21 -17.67 0.14
CA MET A 36 -4.18 -19.13 0.03
C MET A 36 -3.68 -19.73 1.35
N PRO A 37 -4.38 -20.72 1.94
CA PRO A 37 -5.67 -21.27 1.51
C PRO A 37 -6.86 -20.37 1.86
N SER A 38 -7.98 -20.50 1.13
CA SER A 38 -9.21 -19.73 1.41
C SER A 38 -9.93 -20.16 2.69
N VAL A 39 -9.64 -21.36 3.21
CA VAL A 39 -10.17 -21.86 4.48
C VAL A 39 -8.98 -22.34 5.31
N ILE A 40 -8.87 -21.84 6.54
CA ILE A 40 -7.69 -22.07 7.37
C ILE A 40 -8.07 -22.24 8.85
N PRO A 41 -7.48 -23.21 9.57
CA PRO A 41 -7.67 -23.31 11.01
C PRO A 41 -6.88 -22.21 11.75
N ARG A 42 -7.29 -21.95 12.99
CA ARG A 42 -6.52 -21.09 13.93
C ARG A 42 -5.08 -21.60 14.05
N GLY A 43 -4.10 -20.68 14.04
CA GLY A 43 -2.68 -21.05 14.07
C GLY A 43 -2.12 -21.54 12.73
N GLY A 44 -2.92 -21.61 11.67
CA GLY A 44 -2.45 -21.95 10.33
C GLY A 44 -1.62 -20.84 9.68
N HIS A 45 -0.84 -21.23 8.67
CA HIS A 45 -0.09 -20.31 7.81
C HIS A 45 -0.92 -19.94 6.57
N LEU A 46 -1.13 -18.65 6.37
CA LEU A 46 -1.82 -18.07 5.22
C LEU A 46 -0.81 -17.33 4.36
N THR A 47 -0.68 -17.70 3.10
CA THR A 47 0.10 -16.95 2.12
C THR A 47 -0.80 -15.97 1.40
N VAL A 48 -0.43 -14.70 1.43
CA VAL A 48 -1.16 -13.62 0.78
C VAL A 48 -0.27 -13.03 -0.30
N THR A 49 -0.76 -13.02 -1.52
CA THR A 49 -0.09 -12.42 -2.68
C THR A 49 -0.90 -11.23 -3.17
N VAL A 50 -0.23 -10.13 -3.48
CA VAL A 50 -0.86 -8.89 -3.95
C VAL A 50 -0.23 -8.51 -5.28
N ASP A 51 -1.09 -8.25 -6.26
CA ASP A 51 -0.69 -7.83 -7.60
C ASP A 51 -0.62 -6.30 -7.65
N GLY A 52 0.58 -5.74 -7.80
CA GLY A 52 0.81 -4.29 -7.88
C GLY A 52 2.26 -3.93 -7.57
N THR A 53 2.88 -3.09 -8.42
CA THR A 53 4.28 -2.66 -8.22
C THR A 53 4.43 -1.68 -7.04
N SER A 54 3.35 -1.00 -6.64
CA SER A 54 3.32 -0.20 -5.42
C SER A 54 3.60 -1.02 -4.15
N CYS A 55 3.22 -2.30 -4.14
CA CYS A 55 3.43 -3.23 -3.02
C CYS A 55 4.85 -3.78 -2.94
N GLN A 56 5.69 -3.50 -3.93
CA GLN A 56 7.11 -3.88 -3.95
C GLN A 56 7.98 -2.85 -3.20
N THR A 57 7.39 -1.72 -2.79
CA THR A 57 8.06 -0.67 -2.03
C THR A 57 8.37 -1.14 -0.62
N PRO A 58 9.54 -0.81 -0.06
CA PRO A 58 9.86 -1.06 1.35
C PRO A 58 8.77 -0.48 2.27
N GLY A 59 8.34 -1.27 3.26
CA GLY A 59 7.28 -0.88 4.20
C GLY A 59 5.85 -1.25 3.78
N SER A 60 5.69 -1.91 2.63
CA SER A 60 4.41 -2.51 2.23
C SER A 60 4.04 -3.64 3.19
N LYS A 61 2.76 -3.71 3.58
CA LYS A 61 2.27 -4.64 4.60
C LYS A 61 0.82 -5.01 4.38
N ILE A 62 0.43 -6.14 4.93
CA ILE A 62 -0.95 -6.60 5.01
C ILE A 62 -1.42 -6.59 6.46
N THR A 63 -2.67 -6.20 6.64
CA THR A 63 -3.32 -6.12 7.94
C THR A 63 -4.65 -6.86 7.86
N SER A 64 -4.98 -7.62 8.90
CA SER A 64 -6.29 -8.28 9.02
C SER A 64 -6.62 -8.48 10.51
N PRO A 65 -7.91 -8.51 10.90
CA PRO A 65 -8.27 -8.80 12.29
C PRO A 65 -7.88 -10.23 12.74
N ALA A 66 -7.59 -11.14 11.81
CA ALA A 66 -7.27 -12.54 12.10
C ALA A 66 -5.77 -12.84 12.24
N PHE A 67 -4.86 -11.92 11.87
CA PHE A 67 -3.40 -12.12 11.96
C PHE A 67 -2.66 -10.80 12.23
N PRO A 68 -1.44 -10.80 12.80
CA PRO A 68 -0.69 -9.57 13.03
C PRO A 68 -0.19 -8.95 11.72
N ASP A 69 0.04 -7.64 11.72
CA ASP A 69 0.58 -6.91 10.58
C ASP A 69 1.82 -7.62 10.01
N THR A 70 1.72 -8.03 8.76
CA THR A 70 2.75 -8.83 8.08
C THR A 70 3.32 -8.04 6.93
N ASN A 71 4.64 -7.93 6.84
CA ASN A 71 5.28 -7.22 5.74
C ASN A 71 5.19 -8.03 4.45
N LEU A 72 4.93 -7.33 3.35
CA LEU A 72 4.98 -7.90 2.01
C LEU A 72 6.41 -7.84 1.49
N HIS A 73 6.83 -8.92 0.84
CA HIS A 73 8.10 -9.03 0.16
C HIS A 73 7.86 -9.12 -1.34
N GLN A 74 8.60 -8.34 -2.12
CA GLN A 74 8.55 -8.45 -3.57
C GLN A 74 8.94 -9.87 -4.00
N ILE A 75 8.18 -10.44 -4.93
CA ILE A 75 8.56 -11.68 -5.60
C ILE A 75 9.41 -11.30 -6.82
N SER A 76 10.64 -11.79 -6.86
CA SER A 76 11.56 -11.53 -7.97
C SER A 76 10.97 -12.08 -9.28
N GLY A 77 11.03 -11.28 -10.35
CA GLY A 77 10.56 -11.67 -11.67
C GLY A 77 9.07 -11.42 -11.96
N GLY A 78 8.35 -10.68 -11.11
CA GLY A 78 6.95 -10.30 -11.33
C GLY A 78 6.59 -8.90 -10.83
N SER A 79 5.31 -8.54 -10.96
CA SER A 79 4.72 -7.31 -10.41
C SER A 79 3.95 -7.57 -9.10
N THR A 80 4.30 -8.66 -8.42
CA THR A 80 3.55 -9.19 -7.27
C THR A 80 4.41 -9.13 -6.01
N ALA A 81 3.76 -8.91 -4.87
CA ALA A 81 4.36 -9.01 -3.56
C ALA A 81 3.66 -10.11 -2.76
N SER A 82 4.40 -10.82 -1.91
CA SER A 82 3.85 -11.92 -1.10
C SER A 82 4.30 -11.82 0.34
N GLY A 83 3.44 -12.26 1.25
CA GLY A 83 3.71 -12.35 2.67
C GLY A 83 3.00 -13.56 3.27
N THR A 84 3.66 -14.20 4.24
CA THR A 84 3.07 -15.31 4.98
C THR A 84 2.66 -14.82 6.36
N ALA A 85 1.36 -14.81 6.61
CA ALA A 85 0.77 -14.44 7.89
C ALA A 85 0.38 -15.70 8.69
N VAL A 86 0.44 -15.61 10.02
CA VAL A 86 0.01 -16.67 10.91
C VAL A 86 -1.29 -16.26 11.59
N ILE A 87 -2.33 -17.08 11.44
CA ILE A 87 -3.63 -16.80 12.04
C ILE A 87 -3.53 -16.90 13.56
N HIS A 88 -4.12 -15.94 14.28
CA HIS A 88 -4.14 -15.96 15.75
C HIS A 88 -4.79 -17.26 16.25
N LYS A 89 -4.19 -17.86 17.30
CA LYS A 89 -4.73 -19.05 17.96
C LYS A 89 -6.13 -18.83 18.56
N HIS A 90 -6.49 -17.57 18.81
CA HIS A 90 -7.77 -17.14 19.36
C HIS A 90 -8.64 -16.39 18.34
N ALA A 91 -8.30 -16.45 17.04
CA ALA A 91 -9.16 -15.91 15.98
C ALA A 91 -10.53 -16.60 16.05
N ARG A 92 -11.60 -15.81 15.92
CA ARG A 92 -12.98 -16.34 15.90
C ARG A 92 -13.22 -17.02 14.56
N PRO A 93 -13.98 -18.12 14.50
CA PRO A 93 -14.39 -18.67 13.22
C PRO A 93 -15.25 -17.65 12.45
N GLY A 94 -15.00 -17.51 11.14
CA GLY A 94 -15.69 -16.55 10.29
C GLY A 94 -14.86 -16.09 9.09
N ALA A 95 -15.49 -15.35 8.19
CA ALA A 95 -14.81 -14.72 7.06
C ALA A 95 -14.04 -13.48 7.53
N TYR A 96 -12.83 -13.30 7.01
CA TYR A 96 -11.96 -12.19 7.32
C TYR A 96 -11.53 -11.45 6.06
N ASP A 97 -11.50 -10.13 6.19
CA ASP A 97 -11.02 -9.23 5.16
C ASP A 97 -9.51 -9.05 5.30
N ILE A 98 -8.84 -8.77 4.19
CA ILE A 98 -7.42 -8.42 4.16
C ILE A 98 -7.29 -7.04 3.54
N THR A 99 -6.56 -6.16 4.22
CA THR A 99 -6.16 -4.87 3.67
C THR A 99 -4.66 -4.90 3.38
N ALA A 100 -4.29 -4.68 2.12
CA ALA A 100 -2.92 -4.44 1.70
C ALA A 100 -2.64 -2.93 1.70
N HIS A 101 -1.52 -2.55 2.28
CA HIS A 101 -0.99 -1.18 2.32
C HIS A 101 0.31 -1.15 1.53
N CYS A 102 0.32 -0.40 0.42
CA CYS A 102 1.35 -0.45 -0.60
C CYS A 102 1.78 0.97 -1.00
N GLY A 103 2.89 1.45 -0.44
CA GLY A 103 3.49 2.74 -0.84
C GLY A 103 2.55 3.96 -0.83
N GLY A 104 1.57 3.99 0.09
CA GLY A 104 0.54 5.05 0.18
C GLY A 104 -0.79 4.72 -0.48
N LYS A 105 -0.91 3.58 -1.15
CA LYS A 105 -2.17 3.03 -1.69
C LYS A 105 -2.67 1.90 -0.80
N THR A 106 -3.99 1.72 -0.72
CA THR A 106 -4.61 0.63 0.04
C THR A 106 -5.60 -0.13 -0.82
N LEU A 107 -5.59 -1.45 -0.71
CA LEU A 107 -6.59 -2.32 -1.32
C LEU A 107 -7.15 -3.24 -0.25
N THR A 108 -8.47 -3.30 -0.14
CA THR A 108 -9.15 -4.21 0.76
C THR A 108 -9.85 -5.28 -0.05
N ARG A 109 -9.54 -6.55 0.25
CA ARG A 109 -10.29 -7.69 -0.27
C ARG A 109 -11.25 -8.20 0.82
N PRO A 110 -12.56 -8.01 0.64
CA PRO A 110 -13.54 -8.55 1.55
C PRO A 110 -13.60 -10.07 1.45
N ALA A 111 -13.87 -10.74 2.57
CA ALA A 111 -13.98 -12.20 2.70
C ALA A 111 -12.83 -12.96 2.01
N ALA A 112 -11.59 -12.49 2.18
CA ALA A 112 -10.43 -13.05 1.52
C ALA A 112 -10.14 -14.50 1.93
N PHE A 113 -10.45 -14.84 3.18
CA PHE A 113 -10.34 -16.20 3.71
C PHE A 113 -11.33 -16.41 4.87
N THR A 114 -11.56 -17.66 5.22
CA THR A 114 -12.40 -18.08 6.33
C THR A 114 -11.59 -18.82 7.38
N VAL A 115 -11.65 -18.36 8.62
CA VAL A 115 -11.09 -19.09 9.76
C VAL A 115 -12.11 -20.12 10.23
N ILE A 116 -11.65 -21.35 10.41
CA ILE A 116 -12.43 -22.44 10.99
C ILE A 116 -11.84 -22.87 12.34
N HIS A 117 -12.64 -23.55 13.15
CA HIS A 117 -12.15 -24.16 14.37
C HIS A 117 -11.11 -25.23 13.98
N GLY A 118 -9.85 -25.02 14.39
CA GLY A 118 -8.84 -26.07 14.39
C GLY A 118 -9.12 -26.99 15.57
N GLY A 119 -9.35 -28.27 15.27
CA GLY A 119 -9.66 -29.33 16.23
C GLY A 119 -8.50 -29.70 17.14
#